data_AF-A0A955P7P0-F1
#
_entry.id   AF-A0A955P7P0-F1
#
_cell.length_a   1.000
_cell.length_b   1.000
_cell.length_c   1.000
_cell.angle_alpha   90.00
_cell.angle_beta   90.00
_cell.angle_gamma   90.00
#
_symmetry.space_group_name_H-M   'P 1'
#
loop_
_entity.id
_entity.type
_entity.pdbx_description
1 polymer ?
#
loop_
_entity_poly.entity_id
_entity_poly.type
_entity_poly.pdbx_seq_one_letter_code
_entity_poly.pdbx_strand_id
1 'polypeptide(L)'
;MCCHCLNRREFITLTSGAIATLGMVRAAGAVGSNNWPSDRWDPDRPFLHPGKALRVQPILMYSTPQRREKTSWKSWGGVQTEQAANEEVARITGELETLQKEMVCPLDIRPVIKTKSPEQIQNLDRSQFDVAVVYPATGSGTLLKACCAGNDSTLIFLRHRSGPVYYWYEGLSVRYLSTDKEREDDPALGDISVHDVVVDDTQELAAKLRG
;
A
#
# COMPACT_ATOMS: atom_id res chain seq x y z
N MET A 1 -17.81 20.78 -13.71
CA MET A 1 -18.16 20.74 -12.27
C MET A 1 -19.27 19.72 -12.10
N CYS A 2 -18.92 18.50 -11.70
CA CYS A 2 -19.82 17.53 -11.07
C CYS A 2 -18.98 16.88 -9.96
N CYS A 3 -19.14 17.41 -8.75
CA CYS A 3 -18.60 16.86 -7.52
C CYS A 3 -19.57 15.80 -7.03
N HIS A 4 -19.07 14.61 -6.68
CA HIS A 4 -19.46 13.76 -5.54
C HIS A 4 -18.82 12.38 -5.71
N CYS A 5 -17.55 12.28 -5.30
CA CYS A 5 -16.88 11.01 -5.09
C CYS A 5 -16.87 10.78 -3.58
N LEU A 6 -17.91 10.14 -3.04
CA LEU A 6 -17.99 9.89 -1.59
C LEU A 6 -16.93 8.87 -1.18
N ASN A 7 -16.03 9.26 -0.28
CA ASN A 7 -15.10 8.32 0.34
C ASN A 7 -15.80 7.53 1.46
N ARG A 8 -15.30 6.35 1.85
CA ARG A 8 -15.83 5.48 2.92
C ARG A 8 -16.08 6.24 4.22
N ARG A 9 -15.22 7.19 4.57
CA ARG A 9 -15.38 8.06 5.75
C ARG A 9 -16.59 8.98 5.63
N GLU A 10 -16.83 9.56 4.45
CA GLU A 10 -17.98 10.44 4.19
C GLU A 10 -19.31 9.67 4.15
N PHE A 11 -19.29 8.43 3.66
CA PHE A 11 -20.48 7.56 3.68
C PHE A 11 -20.94 7.28 5.12
N ILE A 12 -20.01 6.96 6.04
CA ILE A 12 -20.33 6.71 7.46
C ILE A 12 -20.89 7.97 8.13
N THR A 13 -20.35 9.15 7.82
CA THR A 13 -20.87 10.43 8.32
C THR A 13 -22.28 10.72 7.79
N LEU A 14 -22.55 10.42 6.51
CA LEU A 14 -23.85 10.63 5.88
C LEU A 14 -24.94 9.71 6.46
N THR A 15 -24.61 8.43 6.71
CA THR A 15 -25.55 7.46 7.30
C THR A 15 -25.87 7.75 8.77
N SER A 16 -24.93 8.36 9.50
CA SER A 16 -25.13 8.72 10.91
C SER A 16 -26.01 9.96 11.08
N GLY A 17 -26.02 10.87 10.09
CA GLY A 17 -26.89 12.05 10.08
C GLY A 17 -28.34 11.79 9.64
N ALA A 18 -28.60 10.71 8.87
CA ALA A 18 -29.92 10.42 8.32
C ALA A 18 -30.90 9.75 9.32
N ILE A 19 -30.41 9.19 10.42
CA ILE A 19 -31.27 8.51 11.41
C ILE A 19 -31.97 9.51 12.34
N ALA A 20 -31.48 10.75 12.46
CA ALA A 20 -32.00 11.71 13.45
C ALA A 20 -33.17 12.59 12.96
N THR A 21 -33.58 12.58 11.69
CA THR A 21 -34.59 13.52 11.16
C THR A 21 -35.80 12.89 10.45
N LEU A 22 -35.88 11.57 10.32
CA LEU A 22 -37.01 10.88 9.65
C LEU A 22 -38.07 10.32 10.61
N GLY A 23 -38.24 10.95 11.78
CA GLY A 23 -39.25 10.57 12.78
C GLY A 23 -40.70 10.94 12.43
N MET A 24 -40.99 11.62 11.32
CA MET A 24 -42.37 11.97 10.94
C MET A 24 -42.57 12.03 9.42
N VAL A 25 -42.72 10.88 8.75
CA VAL A 25 -43.55 10.81 7.54
C VAL A 25 -44.47 9.60 7.65
N ARG A 26 -45.76 9.90 7.73
CA ARG A 26 -46.87 8.96 7.80
C ARG A 26 -46.80 7.94 6.66
N ALA A 27 -47.03 6.67 7.02
CA ALA A 27 -47.40 5.62 6.10
C ALA A 27 -48.69 6.02 5.35
N ALA A 28 -48.56 6.30 4.05
CA ALA A 28 -49.69 6.39 3.14
C ALA A 28 -49.34 5.66 1.85
N GLY A 29 -49.88 4.44 1.73
CA GLY A 29 -50.24 3.78 0.48
C GLY A 29 -49.18 3.74 -0.63
N ALA A 30 -48.35 2.71 -0.61
CA ALA A 30 -47.87 2.10 -1.85
C ALA A 30 -48.20 0.61 -1.79
N VAL A 31 -49.43 0.24 -2.18
CA VAL A 31 -49.68 -1.11 -2.69
C VAL A 31 -49.04 -1.16 -4.07
N GLY A 32 -47.70 -1.21 -4.08
CA GLY A 32 -46.94 -1.51 -5.27
C GLY A 32 -47.09 -3.00 -5.53
N SER A 33 -47.55 -3.36 -6.72
CA SER A 33 -47.49 -4.73 -7.22
C SER A 33 -46.11 -5.33 -6.91
N ASN A 34 -46.07 -6.44 -6.19
CA ASN A 34 -44.87 -7.27 -5.97
C ASN A 34 -44.45 -7.99 -7.25
N ASN A 35 -44.33 -7.27 -8.38
CA ASN A 35 -43.71 -7.81 -9.57
C ASN A 35 -42.19 -7.62 -9.42
N TRP A 36 -41.62 -8.38 -8.49
CA TRP A 36 -40.17 -8.51 -8.37
C TRP A 36 -39.69 -9.30 -9.59
N PRO A 37 -38.82 -8.74 -10.45
CA PRO A 37 -38.24 -9.50 -11.55
C PRO A 37 -37.53 -10.73 -10.99
N SER A 38 -37.89 -11.92 -11.47
CA SER A 38 -37.36 -13.20 -10.99
C SER A 38 -35.86 -13.39 -11.24
N ASP A 39 -35.22 -12.45 -11.93
CA ASP A 39 -33.83 -12.46 -12.39
C ASP A 39 -32.90 -11.52 -11.59
N ARG A 40 -33.41 -10.85 -10.53
CA ARG A 40 -32.58 -9.93 -9.74
C ARG A 40 -31.59 -10.61 -8.80
N TRP A 41 -31.85 -11.85 -8.43
CA TRP A 41 -31.01 -12.63 -7.53
C TRP A 41 -30.45 -13.83 -8.29
N ASP A 42 -29.23 -13.67 -8.80
CA ASP A 42 -28.47 -14.73 -9.45
C ASP A 42 -27.22 -14.98 -8.58
N PRO A 43 -27.18 -16.07 -7.79
CA PRO A 43 -26.05 -16.38 -6.93
C PRO A 43 -24.80 -16.79 -7.72
N ASP A 44 -24.95 -17.15 -8.99
CA ASP A 44 -23.86 -17.53 -9.89
C ASP A 44 -23.31 -16.30 -10.65
N ARG A 45 -24.01 -15.15 -10.57
CA ARG A 45 -23.53 -13.90 -11.16
C ARG A 45 -22.32 -13.40 -10.39
N PRO A 46 -21.18 -13.10 -11.05
CA PRO A 46 -20.02 -12.55 -10.36
C PRO A 46 -20.40 -11.22 -9.69
N PHE A 47 -19.94 -11.03 -8.46
CA PHE A 47 -20.13 -9.78 -7.75
C PHE A 47 -19.62 -8.62 -8.60
N LEU A 48 -20.47 -7.62 -8.83
CA LEU A 48 -20.02 -6.38 -9.44
C LEU A 48 -19.15 -5.65 -8.40
N HIS A 49 -17.92 -5.31 -8.77
CA HIS A 49 -17.01 -4.50 -7.96
C HIS A 49 -16.96 -3.09 -8.55
N PRO A 50 -17.92 -2.19 -8.23
CA PRO A 50 -17.98 -0.84 -8.80
C PRO A 50 -16.90 0.11 -8.26
N GLY A 51 -15.86 -0.40 -7.61
CA GLY A 51 -14.77 0.40 -7.04
C GLY A 51 -13.77 0.87 -8.10
N LYS A 52 -13.27 2.10 -7.94
CA LYS A 52 -12.11 2.59 -8.71
C LYS A 52 -10.92 1.67 -8.46
N ALA A 53 -10.16 1.35 -9.51
CA ALA A 53 -8.93 0.57 -9.37
C ALA A 53 -7.97 1.24 -8.39
N LEU A 54 -7.43 0.46 -7.44
CA LEU A 54 -6.45 0.94 -6.47
C LEU A 54 -5.11 1.11 -7.18
N ARG A 55 -4.60 2.35 -7.25
CA ARG A 55 -3.34 2.63 -7.93
C ARG A 55 -2.18 2.38 -6.97
N VAL A 56 -1.35 1.39 -7.28
CA VAL A 56 -0.24 0.96 -6.44
C VAL A 56 1.08 1.36 -7.09
N GLN A 57 1.94 2.06 -6.36
CA GLN A 57 3.29 2.42 -6.79
C GLN A 57 4.34 1.61 -6.01
N PRO A 58 4.97 0.61 -6.64
CA PRO A 58 6.10 -0.10 -6.04
C PRO A 58 7.36 0.76 -6.11
N ILE A 59 8.11 0.83 -5.01
CA ILE A 59 9.36 1.59 -4.91
C ILE A 59 10.46 0.67 -4.38
N LEU A 60 11.43 0.32 -5.21
CA LEU A 60 12.64 -0.39 -4.81
C LEU A 60 13.70 0.60 -4.36
N MET A 61 14.03 0.55 -3.07
CA MET A 61 15.09 1.34 -2.46
C MET A 61 16.34 0.48 -2.32
N TYR A 62 17.44 0.94 -2.90
CA TYR A 62 18.72 0.21 -2.92
C TYR A 62 19.90 1.18 -2.95
N SER A 63 21.10 0.63 -2.77
CA SER A 63 22.36 1.34 -2.89
C SER A 63 23.40 0.44 -3.57
N THR A 64 24.35 1.05 -4.26
CA THR A 64 25.46 0.34 -4.91
C THR A 64 26.76 0.74 -4.23
N PRO A 65 27.17 0.03 -3.18
CA PRO A 65 28.35 0.40 -2.41
C PRO A 65 29.62 0.38 -3.27
N GLN A 66 30.44 1.41 -3.10
CA GLN A 66 31.73 1.56 -3.78
C GLN A 66 32.85 1.32 -2.79
N ARG A 67 33.85 0.51 -3.17
CA ARG A 67 34.99 0.19 -2.29
C ARG A 67 35.74 1.45 -1.92
N ARG A 68 35.98 1.64 -0.62
CA ARG A 68 36.78 2.73 -0.06
C ARG A 68 37.83 2.15 0.87
N GLU A 69 39.04 2.69 0.81
CA GLU A 69 40.13 2.24 1.67
C GLU A 69 39.81 2.56 3.14
N LYS A 70 40.13 1.61 4.04
CA LYS A 70 39.97 1.75 5.51
C LYS A 70 38.56 2.16 5.98
N THR A 71 37.53 1.90 5.19
CA THR A 71 36.13 2.22 5.52
C THR A 71 35.25 1.00 5.28
N SER A 72 34.28 0.74 6.16
CA SER A 72 33.20 -0.22 5.87
C SER A 72 32.37 0.32 4.70
N TRP A 73 32.36 -0.42 3.59
CA TRP A 73 31.76 0.06 2.36
C TRP A 73 30.59 -0.80 1.88
N LYS A 74 30.56 -2.12 2.18
CA LYS A 74 29.43 -3.01 1.86
C LYS A 74 28.43 -3.08 3.00
N SER A 75 27.15 -3.02 2.66
CA SER A 75 26.06 -3.44 3.54
C SER A 75 25.84 -4.96 3.42
N TRP A 76 25.10 -5.55 4.36
CA TRP A 76 24.86 -6.98 4.49
C TRP A 76 23.72 -7.53 3.60
N GLY A 77 22.88 -6.66 2.99
CA GLY A 77 21.75 -7.09 2.14
C GLY A 77 22.15 -7.71 0.78
N GLY A 78 21.20 -8.39 0.13
CA GLY A 78 21.41 -9.11 -1.14
C GLY A 78 21.41 -8.24 -2.41
N VAL A 79 20.89 -7.02 -2.37
CA VAL A 79 20.85 -6.10 -3.52
C VAL A 79 21.95 -5.03 -3.39
N GLN A 80 23.11 -5.31 -4.01
CA GLN A 80 24.32 -4.45 -3.91
C GLN A 80 24.86 -3.99 -5.27
N THR A 81 24.28 -4.44 -6.38
CA THR A 81 24.71 -4.10 -7.74
C THR A 81 23.51 -3.61 -8.55
N GLU A 82 23.77 -2.89 -9.64
CA GLU A 82 22.72 -2.51 -10.60
C GLU A 82 22.01 -3.72 -11.21
N GLN A 83 22.79 -4.76 -11.52
CA GLN A 83 22.24 -6.00 -12.06
C GLN A 83 21.28 -6.65 -11.07
N ALA A 84 21.67 -6.79 -9.80
CA ALA A 84 20.81 -7.35 -8.76
C ALA A 84 19.54 -6.50 -8.56
N ALA A 85 19.65 -5.17 -8.67
CA ALA A 85 18.48 -4.30 -8.59
C ALA A 85 17.53 -4.46 -9.78
N ASN A 86 18.05 -4.72 -10.98
CA ASN A 86 17.23 -5.03 -12.16
C ASN A 86 16.53 -6.37 -12.04
N GLU A 87 17.26 -7.40 -11.58
CA GLU A 87 16.69 -8.72 -11.31
C GLU A 87 15.58 -8.64 -10.26
N GLU A 88 15.79 -7.82 -9.23
CA GLU A 88 14.78 -7.61 -8.19
C GLU A 88 13.55 -6.84 -8.69
N VAL A 89 13.73 -5.83 -9.55
CA VAL A 89 12.59 -5.18 -10.22
C VAL A 89 11.78 -6.19 -11.02
N ALA A 90 12.43 -7.03 -11.83
CA ALA A 90 11.73 -8.02 -12.63
C ALA A 90 10.96 -9.02 -11.74
N ARG A 91 11.55 -9.41 -10.60
CA ARG A 91 10.89 -10.28 -9.61
C ARG A 91 9.66 -9.60 -9.01
N ILE A 92 9.80 -8.38 -8.49
CA ILE A 92 8.69 -7.62 -7.91
C ILE A 92 7.57 -7.45 -8.94
N THR A 93 7.90 -7.10 -10.18
CA THR A 93 6.92 -6.98 -11.27
C THR A 93 6.15 -8.28 -11.48
N GLY A 94 6.84 -9.43 -11.62
CA GLY A 94 6.18 -10.72 -11.83
C GLY A 94 5.31 -11.17 -10.65
N GLU A 95 5.76 -10.91 -9.42
CA GLU A 95 4.96 -11.21 -8.21
C GLU A 95 3.70 -10.35 -8.14
N LEU A 96 3.82 -9.05 -8.41
CA LEU A 96 2.70 -8.12 -8.40
C LEU A 96 1.71 -8.39 -9.53
N GLU A 97 2.17 -8.79 -10.71
CA GLU A 97 1.30 -9.25 -11.81
C GLU A 97 0.55 -10.54 -11.46
N THR A 98 1.19 -11.44 -10.72
CA THR A 98 0.53 -12.67 -10.22
C THR A 98 -0.54 -12.33 -9.19
N LEU A 99 -0.19 -11.47 -8.23
CA LEU A 99 -1.10 -10.96 -7.22
C LEU A 99 -2.29 -10.21 -7.85
N GLN A 100 -2.07 -9.41 -8.90
CA GLN A 100 -3.15 -8.74 -9.64
C GLN A 100 -4.16 -9.72 -10.25
N LYS A 101 -3.72 -10.90 -10.72
CA LYS A 101 -4.59 -11.93 -11.30
C LYS A 101 -5.39 -12.69 -10.25
N GLU A 102 -4.82 -12.88 -9.06
CA GLU A 102 -5.47 -13.57 -7.95
C GLU A 102 -6.44 -12.68 -7.19
N MET A 103 -6.24 -11.36 -7.25
CA MET A 103 -7.05 -10.41 -6.51
C MET A 103 -8.41 -10.14 -7.16
N VAL A 104 -9.43 -10.14 -6.30
CA VAL A 104 -10.81 -9.84 -6.67
C VAL A 104 -11.03 -8.34 -6.89
N CYS A 105 -10.24 -7.47 -6.23
CA CYS A 105 -10.34 -6.03 -6.41
C CYS A 105 -9.46 -5.55 -7.58
N PRO A 106 -9.93 -4.55 -8.36
CA PRO A 106 -9.15 -4.02 -9.47
C PRO A 106 -7.92 -3.28 -8.95
N LEU A 107 -6.73 -3.73 -9.35
CA LEU A 107 -5.46 -3.05 -9.07
C LEU A 107 -4.89 -2.42 -10.35
N ASP A 108 -4.40 -1.20 -10.24
CA ASP A 108 -3.59 -0.52 -11.26
C ASP A 108 -2.16 -0.39 -10.75
N ILE A 109 -1.31 -1.37 -11.13
CA ILE A 109 0.06 -1.48 -10.64
C ILE A 109 0.97 -0.66 -11.56
N ARG A 110 1.60 0.37 -11.00
CA ARG A 110 2.56 1.22 -11.71
C ARG A 110 3.92 0.52 -11.85
N PRO A 111 4.74 0.91 -12.85
CA PRO A 111 6.09 0.39 -13.00
C PRO A 111 6.91 0.59 -11.71
N VAL A 112 7.73 -0.39 -11.35
CA VAL A 112 8.57 -0.32 -10.15
C VAL A 112 9.58 0.82 -10.30
N ILE A 113 9.54 1.77 -9.37
CA ILE A 113 10.52 2.85 -9.32
C ILE A 113 11.74 2.38 -8.55
N LYS A 114 12.92 2.43 -9.18
CA LYS A 114 14.19 2.22 -8.51
C LYS A 114 14.77 3.54 -8.05
N THR A 115 15.12 3.65 -6.77
CA THR A 115 15.77 4.85 -6.23
C THR A 115 17.00 4.54 -5.40
N LYS A 116 17.96 5.46 -5.43
CA LYS A 116 19.10 5.52 -4.51
C LYS A 116 19.18 6.84 -3.74
N SER A 117 18.33 7.80 -4.07
CA SER A 117 18.44 9.19 -3.63
C SER A 117 17.07 9.70 -3.14
N PRO A 118 17.02 10.38 -1.99
CA PRO A 118 15.76 10.89 -1.43
C PRO A 118 15.14 11.95 -2.33
N GLU A 119 15.96 12.72 -3.06
CA GLU A 119 15.51 13.78 -3.98
C GLU A 119 14.70 13.20 -5.15
N GLN A 120 15.07 12.01 -5.66
CA GLN A 120 14.31 11.34 -6.72
C GLN A 120 12.89 10.98 -6.29
N ILE A 121 12.71 10.68 -5.00
CA ILE A 121 11.42 10.29 -4.43
C ILE A 121 10.56 11.50 -4.04
N GLN A 122 11.18 12.56 -3.50
CA GLN A 122 10.47 13.77 -3.11
C GLN A 122 9.79 14.45 -4.30
N ASN A 123 10.37 14.31 -5.50
CA ASN A 123 9.81 14.86 -6.73
C ASN A 123 8.74 13.97 -7.39
N LEU A 124 8.38 12.84 -6.79
CA LEU A 124 7.31 11.99 -7.32
C LEU A 124 5.96 12.66 -7.15
N ASP A 125 5.20 12.70 -8.23
CA ASP A 125 3.82 13.15 -8.22
C ASP A 125 2.93 12.12 -7.50
N ARG A 126 2.71 12.35 -6.21
CA ARG A 126 1.90 11.50 -5.34
C ARG A 126 0.43 11.41 -5.78
N SER A 127 -0.06 12.30 -6.65
CA SER A 127 -1.43 12.21 -7.16
C SER A 127 -1.66 11.03 -8.12
N GLN A 128 -0.59 10.44 -8.65
CA GLN A 128 -0.64 9.35 -9.64
C GLN A 128 -0.92 7.97 -9.04
N PHE A 129 -0.74 7.82 -7.73
CA PHE A 129 -0.98 6.56 -7.02
C PHE A 129 -1.71 6.80 -5.70
N ASP A 130 -2.39 5.78 -5.21
CA ASP A 130 -3.13 5.82 -3.95
C ASP A 130 -2.29 5.18 -2.83
N VAL A 131 -1.59 4.07 -3.12
CA VAL A 131 -0.75 3.34 -2.15
C VAL A 131 0.68 3.24 -2.65
N ALA A 132 1.64 3.50 -1.77
CA ALA A 132 3.05 3.19 -2.03
C ALA A 132 3.43 1.86 -1.38
N VAL A 133 4.06 0.95 -2.12
CA VAL A 133 4.66 -0.27 -1.56
C VAL A 133 6.17 -0.14 -1.65
N VAL A 134 6.81 0.11 -0.51
CA VAL A 134 8.25 0.32 -0.41
C VAL A 134 8.93 -1.03 -0.18
N TYR A 135 9.90 -1.35 -1.04
CA TYR A 135 10.78 -2.51 -0.95
C TYR A 135 12.18 -2.03 -0.53
N PRO A 136 12.47 -1.93 0.79
CA PRO A 136 13.71 -1.35 1.25
C PRO A 136 14.85 -2.38 1.29
N ALA A 137 15.43 -2.68 0.13
CA ALA A 137 16.51 -3.65 0.03
C ALA A 137 17.78 -3.21 0.78
N THR A 138 18.24 -1.98 0.52
CA THR A 138 19.35 -1.33 1.23
C THR A 138 19.16 0.19 1.20
N GLY A 139 20.04 0.95 1.85
CA GLY A 139 20.00 2.42 1.85
C GLY A 139 19.94 3.03 3.25
N SER A 140 19.98 4.36 3.33
CA SER A 140 19.99 5.09 4.60
C SER A 140 18.58 5.28 5.17
N GLY A 141 18.49 5.51 6.49
CA GLY A 141 17.21 5.85 7.13
C GLY A 141 16.57 7.12 6.59
N THR A 142 17.38 8.08 6.12
CA THR A 142 16.89 9.29 5.45
C THR A 142 16.17 8.96 4.15
N LEU A 143 16.69 8.01 3.37
CA LEU A 143 16.04 7.55 2.14
C LEU A 143 14.74 6.82 2.44
N LEU A 144 14.73 5.94 3.45
CA LEU A 144 13.51 5.26 3.89
C LEU A 144 12.42 6.26 4.31
N LYS A 145 12.79 7.27 5.11
CA LYS A 145 11.89 8.37 5.49
C LYS A 145 11.31 9.08 4.28
N ALA A 146 12.14 9.39 3.28
CA ALA A 146 11.67 10.05 2.06
C ALA A 146 10.68 9.19 1.26
N CYS A 147 10.90 7.87 1.17
CA CYS A 147 9.97 6.92 0.55
C CYS A 147 8.60 6.93 1.21
N CYS A 148 8.61 6.97 2.55
CA CYS A 148 7.42 6.91 3.40
C CYS A 148 6.72 8.26 3.59
N ALA A 149 7.39 9.38 3.32
CA ALA A 149 6.85 10.70 3.56
C ALA A 149 5.67 11.04 2.63
N GLY A 150 4.62 11.63 3.19
CA GLY A 150 3.53 12.27 2.45
C GLY A 150 2.46 11.33 1.88
N ASN A 151 2.44 10.05 2.30
CA ASN A 151 1.32 9.16 2.00
C ASN A 151 0.90 8.38 3.24
N ASP A 152 -0.32 8.65 3.72
CA ASP A 152 -0.99 7.95 4.82
C ASP A 152 -1.17 6.45 4.52
N SER A 153 -1.07 6.04 3.26
CA SER A 153 -1.18 4.66 2.79
C SER A 153 0.14 4.18 2.19
N THR A 154 1.12 3.95 3.07
CA THR A 154 2.42 3.35 2.71
C THR A 154 2.54 1.97 3.35
N LEU A 155 2.82 0.95 2.54
CA LEU A 155 3.16 -0.40 2.99
C LEU A 155 4.65 -0.64 2.80
N ILE A 156 5.27 -1.38 3.73
CA ILE A 156 6.68 -1.77 3.65
C ILE A 156 6.75 -3.28 3.45
N PHE A 157 7.33 -3.72 2.33
CA PHE A 157 7.54 -5.13 2.03
C PHE A 157 9.00 -5.52 2.22
N LEU A 158 9.26 -6.41 3.17
CA LEU A 158 10.60 -6.90 3.52
C LEU A 158 10.81 -8.31 2.99
N ARG A 159 12.02 -8.58 2.49
CA ARG A 159 12.43 -9.92 2.08
C ARG A 159 13.42 -10.54 3.05
N HIS A 160 13.18 -11.80 3.40
CA HIS A 160 14.07 -12.63 4.18
C HIS A 160 14.34 -13.99 3.51
N ARG A 161 13.32 -14.63 2.92
CA ARG A 161 13.43 -15.94 2.25
C ARG A 161 12.87 -15.98 0.84
N SER A 162 11.95 -15.07 0.49
CA SER A 162 11.30 -15.02 -0.83
C SER A 162 12.20 -14.52 -1.97
N GLY A 163 13.41 -14.07 -1.65
CA GLY A 163 14.34 -13.47 -2.60
C GLY A 163 15.63 -13.00 -1.91
N PRO A 164 16.31 -11.97 -2.42
CA PRO A 164 17.49 -11.42 -1.76
C PRO A 164 17.10 -10.84 -0.39
N VAL A 165 17.88 -11.15 0.65
CA VAL A 165 17.63 -10.63 2.00
C VAL A 165 17.79 -9.11 2.01
N TYR A 166 16.82 -8.41 2.59
CA TYR A 166 16.85 -6.96 2.72
C TYR A 166 17.55 -6.55 4.02
N TYR A 167 18.43 -5.54 3.95
CA TYR A 167 19.06 -4.97 5.14
C TYR A 167 18.01 -4.46 6.15
N TRP A 168 16.93 -3.87 5.64
CA TRP A 168 15.86 -3.35 6.48
C TRP A 168 15.01 -4.43 7.15
N TYR A 169 15.16 -5.72 6.80
CA TYR A 169 14.59 -6.79 7.61
C TYR A 169 15.15 -6.80 9.04
N GLU A 170 16.44 -6.49 9.17
CA GLU A 170 17.11 -6.33 10.47
C GLU A 170 16.99 -4.90 11.01
N GLY A 171 17.17 -3.91 10.13
CA GLY A 171 17.27 -2.50 10.54
C GLY A 171 15.92 -1.85 10.91
N LEU A 172 14.80 -2.39 10.43
CA LEU A 172 13.48 -1.84 10.71
C LEU A 172 13.02 -2.28 12.11
N SER A 173 12.72 -1.30 12.96
CA SER A 173 12.39 -1.52 14.38
C SER A 173 11.41 -0.46 14.87
N VAL A 174 11.00 -0.59 16.13
CA VAL A 174 10.13 0.38 16.84
C VAL A 174 10.72 1.78 16.98
N ARG A 175 11.99 1.97 16.61
CA ARG A 175 12.57 3.31 16.44
C ARG A 175 12.01 4.02 15.21
N TYR A 176 11.68 3.27 14.17
CA TYR A 176 11.13 3.79 12.92
C TYR A 176 9.61 3.70 12.88
N LEU A 177 9.04 2.61 13.38
CA LEU A 177 7.62 2.30 13.27
C LEU A 177 6.85 2.67 14.53
N SER A 178 5.61 3.13 14.33
CA SER A 178 4.62 3.27 15.39
C SER A 178 4.17 1.89 15.90
N THR A 179 3.72 1.86 17.15
CA THR A 179 3.21 0.67 17.82
C THR A 179 1.98 1.06 18.63
N ASP A 180 1.16 0.09 19.03
CA ASP A 180 -0.02 0.33 19.89
C ASP A 180 0.31 0.87 21.30
N LYS A 181 1.60 0.89 21.66
CA LYS A 181 2.07 1.41 22.94
C LYS A 181 2.41 2.89 22.83
N GLU A 182 1.95 3.66 23.81
CA GLU A 182 2.39 5.04 24.00
C GLU A 182 3.90 5.10 24.25
N ARG A 183 4.54 6.12 23.67
CA ARG A 183 5.99 6.36 23.75
C ARG A 183 6.24 7.85 23.94
N GLU A 184 7.34 8.17 24.61
CA GLU A 184 7.81 9.56 24.76
C GLU A 184 8.40 10.11 23.44
N ASP A 185 9.09 9.24 22.68
CA ASP A 185 9.70 9.61 21.40
C ASP A 185 8.83 9.23 20.21
N ASP A 186 8.63 10.19 19.29
CA ASP A 186 7.93 9.97 18.03
C ASP A 186 8.71 9.02 17.10
N PRO A 187 8.03 8.05 16.45
CA PRO A 187 8.66 7.15 15.51
C PRO A 187 9.28 7.89 14.33
N ALA A 188 10.41 7.40 13.83
CA ALA A 188 11.13 8.07 12.75
C ALA A 188 10.34 8.15 11.42
N LEU A 189 9.36 7.27 11.20
CA LEU A 189 8.47 7.25 10.03
C LEU A 189 7.06 7.81 10.33
N GLY A 190 6.84 8.44 11.49
CA GLY A 190 5.54 8.99 11.88
C GLY A 190 4.52 7.89 12.14
N ASP A 191 3.38 7.98 11.47
CA ASP A 191 2.21 7.14 11.76
C ASP A 191 2.33 5.69 11.26
N ILE A 192 3.30 5.40 10.38
CA ILE A 192 3.49 4.04 9.83
C ILE A 192 3.75 3.05 10.95
N SER A 193 2.87 2.06 11.04
CA SER A 193 2.85 1.07 12.12
C SER A 193 3.59 -0.20 11.75
N VAL A 194 3.90 -0.99 12.77
CA VAL A 194 4.27 -2.41 12.62
C VAL A 194 3.25 -3.21 11.80
N HIS A 195 1.99 -2.77 11.77
CA HIS A 195 0.93 -3.39 10.97
C HIS A 195 1.00 -3.07 9.48
N ASP A 196 1.77 -2.08 9.06
CA ASP A 196 1.95 -1.70 7.65
C ASP A 196 3.15 -2.43 7.01
N VAL A 197 3.82 -3.27 7.80
CA VAL A 197 4.96 -4.08 7.36
C VAL A 197 4.51 -5.48 6.99
N VAL A 198 5.03 -5.99 5.87
CA VAL A 198 4.85 -7.36 5.39
C VAL A 198 6.23 -8.00 5.23
N VAL A 199 6.37 -9.26 5.63
CA VAL A 199 7.64 -10.01 5.48
C VAL A 199 7.40 -11.24 4.62
N ASP A 200 7.99 -11.27 3.43
CA ASP A 200 7.94 -12.36 2.43
C ASP A 200 6.55 -12.79 1.91
N ASP A 201 5.46 -12.48 2.61
CA ASP A 201 4.12 -13.01 2.33
C ASP A 201 3.33 -12.11 1.37
N THR A 202 3.20 -12.55 0.12
CA THR A 202 2.41 -11.85 -0.90
C THR A 202 0.91 -11.90 -0.63
N GLN A 203 0.42 -12.91 0.08
CA GLN A 203 -1.00 -13.01 0.46
C GLN A 203 -1.33 -12.04 1.60
N GLU A 204 -0.41 -11.82 2.53
CA GLU A 204 -0.53 -10.75 3.53
C GLU A 204 -0.53 -9.38 2.84
N LEU A 205 0.37 -9.15 1.88
CA LEU A 205 0.35 -7.92 1.07
C LEU A 205 -0.99 -7.71 0.38
N ALA A 206 -1.53 -8.76 -0.26
CA ALA A 206 -2.85 -8.72 -0.89
C ALA A 206 -3.98 -8.44 0.11
N ALA A 207 -3.89 -8.95 1.34
CA ALA A 207 -4.85 -8.63 2.40
C ALA A 207 -4.79 -7.15 2.81
N LYS A 208 -3.59 -6.58 3.00
CA LYS A 208 -3.44 -5.16 3.34
C LYS A 208 -3.88 -4.22 2.21
N LEU A 209 -3.67 -4.61 0.95
CA LEU A 209 -4.14 -3.86 -0.21
C LEU A 209 -5.68 -3.89 -0.37
N ARG A 210 -6.36 -4.90 0.19
CA ARG A 210 -7.84 -4.94 0.22
C ARG A 210 -8.44 -4.03 1.31
N GLY A 211 -7.71 -3.82 2.40
CA GLY A 211 -8.13 -3.03 3.56
C GLY A 211 -9.03 -3.77 4.53
#